data_AF-A0A1K0G5Q0-F1
#
_entry.id   AF-A0A1K0G5Q0-F1
#
_cell.length_a   1.000
_cell.length_b   1.000
_cell.length_c   1.000
_cell.angle_alpha   90.00
_cell.angle_beta   90.00
_cell.angle_gamma   90.00
#
_symmetry.space_group_name_H-M   'P 1'
#
loop_
_entity.id
_entity.type
_entity.pdbx_description
1 polymer ?
#
loop_
_entity_poly.entity_id
_entity_poly.type
_entity_poly.pdbx_seq_one_letter_code
_entity_poly.pdbx_strand_id
1 'polypeptide(L)'
;MTWTAINPHPRVADLDLPTFDYSTYPFVDIKVNLRPDGIAIIVFAFELFDADDRVKVAIITGSGKVFCAGAYLAQGFGAFADHAQGHRDGGGQVALAILRCRKPSIAAINGNAIGIGVTMTLSCDFRLVAQEAKVAIPFVQRGIAMEACSSYLLPRLVLPESLKLAEKLAKNSSVSMALFKAQMWRQVHSPEDAHLLESQGIWETARLDGGEGANSFLEKRQARFQGKMKDLDKFAFWPWWRQADVNLYGRGPEALRAAKEKSKL
;
A
#
# COMPACT_ATOMS: atom_id res chain seq x y z
N MET A 1 -14.16 24.35 8.88
CA MET A 1 -15.12 24.36 7.76
C MET A 1 -16.27 23.44 8.11
N THR A 2 -17.45 24.00 8.35
CA THR A 2 -18.70 23.25 8.48
C THR A 2 -19.19 22.91 7.08
N TRP A 3 -19.15 21.63 6.72
CA TRP A 3 -19.70 21.15 5.45
C TRP A 3 -21.22 21.05 5.57
N THR A 4 -21.94 21.95 4.90
CA THR A 4 -23.39 21.90 4.80
C THR A 4 -23.75 20.87 3.73
N ALA A 5 -24.60 19.89 4.07
CA ALA A 5 -25.11 18.93 3.11
C ALA A 5 -26.01 19.65 2.10
N ILE A 6 -25.73 19.50 0.81
CA ILE A 6 -26.56 20.02 -0.26
C ILE A 6 -27.31 18.81 -0.87
N ASN A 7 -28.65 18.94 -0.85
CA ASN A 7 -29.83 18.11 -1.22
C ASN A 7 -29.77 16.73 -1.95
N PRO A 8 -30.89 15.95 -1.93
CA PRO A 8 -31.04 14.65 -2.57
C PRO A 8 -31.36 14.80 -4.06
N HIS A 9 -30.70 14.02 -4.90
CA HIS A 9 -31.10 13.83 -6.29
C HIS A 9 -32.44 13.06 -6.32
N PRO A 10 -33.43 13.43 -7.14
CA PRO A 10 -34.57 12.54 -7.40
C PRO A 10 -34.05 11.21 -7.95
N ARG A 11 -34.68 10.08 -7.59
CA ARG A 11 -34.29 8.78 -8.17
C ARG A 11 -34.48 8.89 -9.68
N VAL A 12 -33.49 8.44 -10.44
CA VAL A 12 -33.48 8.53 -11.92
C VAL A 12 -34.70 7.83 -12.55
N ALA A 13 -35.30 6.87 -11.86
CA ALA A 13 -36.57 6.24 -12.25
C ALA A 13 -37.78 7.20 -12.30
N ASP A 14 -37.65 8.38 -11.68
CA ASP A 14 -38.72 9.37 -11.52
C ASP A 14 -38.54 10.58 -12.49
N LEU A 15 -37.61 10.52 -13.46
CA LEU A 15 -37.29 11.63 -14.39
C LEU A 15 -37.53 11.27 -15.87
N ASP A 16 -38.08 12.23 -16.63
CA ASP A 16 -38.23 12.15 -18.09
C ASP A 16 -37.00 12.77 -18.79
N LEU A 17 -35.99 11.94 -19.04
CA LEU A 17 -34.66 12.33 -19.53
C LEU A 17 -34.63 13.17 -20.83
N PRO A 18 -35.53 12.98 -21.82
CA PRO A 18 -35.50 13.74 -23.07
C PRO A 18 -35.91 15.21 -22.92
N THR A 19 -36.61 15.57 -21.83
CA THR A 19 -37.21 16.90 -21.64
C THR A 19 -36.61 17.64 -20.44
N PHE A 20 -35.68 17.01 -19.73
CA PHE A 20 -35.11 17.56 -18.50
C PHE A 20 -34.11 18.68 -18.80
N ASP A 21 -34.49 19.92 -18.48
CA ASP A 21 -33.64 21.10 -18.63
C ASP A 21 -32.59 21.20 -17.51
N TYR A 22 -31.54 20.50 -17.83
CA TYR A 22 -30.24 20.49 -17.22
C TYR A 22 -29.59 21.88 -16.97
N SER A 23 -29.91 22.93 -17.72
CA SER A 23 -29.29 24.26 -17.59
C SER A 23 -29.88 25.11 -16.45
N THR A 24 -31.10 24.80 -16.03
CA THR A 24 -31.82 25.47 -14.93
C THR A 24 -31.74 24.70 -13.62
N TYR A 25 -31.15 23.49 -13.63
CA TYR A 25 -31.03 22.64 -12.46
C TYR A 25 -29.85 23.08 -11.57
N PRO A 26 -30.08 23.42 -10.29
CA PRO A 26 -29.00 23.77 -9.38
C PRO A 26 -28.15 22.52 -9.13
N PHE A 27 -26.97 22.44 -9.75
CA PHE A 27 -26.08 21.29 -9.61
C PHE A 27 -25.58 21.17 -8.19
N VAL A 28 -25.77 19.99 -7.61
CA VAL A 28 -25.47 19.68 -6.23
C VAL A 28 -24.87 18.28 -6.15
N ASP A 29 -23.84 18.13 -5.31
CA ASP A 29 -23.04 16.92 -5.07
C ASP A 29 -23.81 15.59 -5.13
N ILE A 30 -23.27 14.63 -5.90
CA ILE A 30 -23.74 13.25 -5.92
C ILE A 30 -23.13 12.51 -4.72
N LYS A 31 -23.90 12.31 -3.65
CA LYS A 31 -23.53 11.40 -2.56
C LYS A 31 -23.84 9.96 -2.93
N VAL A 32 -22.82 9.19 -3.28
CA VAL A 32 -22.95 7.74 -3.50
C VAL A 32 -22.72 6.99 -2.19
N ASN A 33 -23.73 6.26 -1.73
CA ASN A 33 -23.57 5.24 -0.68
C ASN A 33 -23.32 3.88 -1.35
N LEU A 34 -22.17 3.27 -1.10
CA LEU A 34 -21.80 1.95 -1.63
C LEU A 34 -22.51 0.80 -0.90
N ARG A 35 -23.82 0.70 -1.07
CA ARG A 35 -24.60 -0.53 -0.94
C ARG A 35 -24.34 -1.41 -2.20
N PRO A 36 -24.88 -2.64 -2.36
CA PRO A 36 -24.57 -3.51 -3.52
C PRO A 36 -24.79 -2.85 -4.90
N ASP A 37 -25.66 -1.85 -4.97
CA ASP A 37 -25.95 -0.94 -6.10
C ASP A 37 -24.88 0.13 -6.34
N GLY A 38 -24.04 0.45 -5.37
CA GLY A 38 -23.09 1.56 -5.45
C GLY A 38 -22.00 1.40 -6.51
N ILE A 39 -21.57 0.16 -6.80
CA ILE A 39 -20.58 -0.09 -7.86
C ILE A 39 -21.14 0.36 -9.21
N ALA A 40 -22.36 -0.10 -9.53
CA ALA A 40 -23.05 0.27 -10.77
C ALA A 40 -23.30 1.78 -10.84
N ILE A 41 -23.66 2.41 -9.72
CA ILE A 41 -23.86 3.87 -9.65
C ILE A 41 -22.57 4.62 -9.96
N ILE A 42 -21.41 4.22 -9.41
CA ILE A 42 -20.14 4.91 -9.68
C ILE A 42 -19.74 4.74 -11.15
N VAL A 43 -19.84 3.53 -11.69
CA VAL A 43 -19.55 3.27 -13.11
C VAL A 43 -20.39 4.18 -14.00
N PHE A 44 -21.71 4.16 -13.80
CA PHE A 44 -22.65 4.98 -14.56
C PHE A 44 -22.39 6.50 -14.38
N ALA A 45 -22.06 6.93 -13.16
CA ALA A 45 -21.75 8.35 -12.90
C ALA A 45 -20.53 8.81 -13.70
N PHE A 46 -19.46 8.01 -13.78
CA PHE A 46 -18.28 8.37 -14.57
C PHE A 46 -18.54 8.34 -16.08
N GLU A 47 -19.42 7.47 -16.57
CA GLU A 47 -19.90 7.50 -17.96
C GLU A 47 -20.70 8.79 -18.24
N LEU A 48 -21.57 9.21 -17.32
CA LEU A 48 -22.32 10.45 -17.44
C LEU A 48 -21.40 11.68 -17.39
N PHE A 49 -20.43 11.71 -16.47
CA PHE A 49 -19.46 12.80 -16.36
C PHE A 49 -18.60 12.95 -17.61
N ASP A 50 -18.27 11.83 -18.26
CA ASP A 50 -17.53 11.88 -19.52
C ASP A 50 -18.37 12.49 -20.66
N ALA A 51 -19.64 12.12 -20.73
CA ALA A 51 -20.56 12.57 -21.78
C ALA A 51 -21.03 14.02 -21.60
N ASP A 52 -21.11 14.51 -20.37
CA ASP A 52 -21.64 15.84 -20.05
C ASP A 52 -20.56 16.93 -20.11
N ASP A 53 -20.64 17.80 -21.11
CA ASP A 53 -19.71 18.91 -21.29
C ASP A 53 -19.73 19.96 -20.17
N ARG A 54 -20.79 20.00 -19.35
CA ARG A 54 -20.87 20.90 -18.19
C ARG A 54 -19.98 20.41 -17.05
N VAL A 55 -19.72 19.10 -16.97
CA VAL A 55 -18.83 18.52 -15.97
C VAL A 55 -17.38 18.74 -16.41
N LYS A 56 -16.61 19.39 -15.53
CA LYS A 56 -15.18 19.69 -15.78
C LYS A 56 -14.23 18.88 -14.91
N VAL A 57 -14.66 18.52 -13.70
CA VAL A 57 -13.89 17.73 -12.73
C VAL A 57 -14.86 16.87 -11.93
N ALA A 58 -14.49 15.61 -11.69
CA ALA A 58 -15.23 14.70 -10.81
C ALA A 58 -14.54 14.60 -9.45
N ILE A 59 -15.29 14.74 -8.35
CA ILE A 59 -14.77 14.56 -6.99
C ILE A 59 -15.50 13.39 -6.34
N ILE A 60 -14.75 12.43 -5.81
CA ILE A 60 -15.28 11.32 -5.01
C ILE A 60 -14.87 11.50 -3.55
N THR A 61 -15.86 11.51 -2.64
CA THR A 61 -15.68 11.63 -1.19
C THR A 61 -16.66 10.72 -0.45
N GLY A 62 -16.33 10.32 0.77
CA GLY A 62 -17.27 9.61 1.64
C GLY A 62 -18.17 10.56 2.41
N SER A 63 -19.33 10.05 2.83
CA SER A 63 -20.22 10.77 3.75
C SER A 63 -19.87 10.44 5.21
N GLY A 64 -19.65 11.46 6.04
CA GLY A 64 -19.41 11.29 7.48
C GLY A 64 -17.93 11.20 7.85
N LYS A 65 -17.59 10.33 8.82
CA LYS A 65 -16.22 10.21 9.38
C LYS A 65 -15.34 9.18 8.67
N VAL A 66 -15.92 8.38 7.79
CA VAL A 66 -15.25 7.31 7.05
C VAL A 66 -15.38 7.64 5.57
N PHE A 67 -14.31 7.44 4.80
CA PHE A 67 -14.38 7.58 3.35
C PHE A 67 -15.12 6.37 2.76
N CYS A 68 -14.54 5.17 2.91
CA CYS A 68 -15.15 3.93 2.47
C CYS A 68 -14.49 2.73 3.19
N ALA A 69 -15.27 1.94 3.92
CA ALA A 69 -14.77 0.77 4.66
C ALA A 69 -14.56 -0.48 3.79
N GLY A 70 -14.87 -0.40 2.51
CA GLY A 70 -14.73 -1.49 1.54
C GLY A 70 -16.02 -2.27 1.32
N ALA A 71 -15.88 -3.53 0.87
CA ALA A 71 -17.01 -4.38 0.54
C ALA A 71 -17.88 -4.69 1.77
N TYR A 72 -19.20 -4.81 1.55
CA TYR A 72 -20.14 -5.16 2.61
C TYR A 72 -20.05 -6.65 2.97
N LEU A 73 -19.20 -6.97 3.94
CA LEU A 73 -18.82 -8.35 4.27
C LEU A 73 -19.93 -9.21 4.88
N ALA A 74 -21.03 -8.60 5.35
CA ALA A 74 -22.11 -9.33 6.01
C ALA A 74 -22.88 -10.29 5.06
N GLN A 75 -22.80 -10.09 3.74
CA GLN A 75 -23.35 -11.02 2.74
C GLN A 75 -22.39 -12.14 2.34
N GLY A 76 -21.14 -12.11 2.83
CA GLY A 76 -20.09 -13.04 2.42
C GLY A 76 -19.66 -12.86 0.96
N PHE A 77 -18.56 -13.51 0.58
CA PHE A 77 -18.02 -13.46 -0.78
C PHE A 77 -18.68 -14.46 -1.74
N GLY A 78 -19.68 -15.22 -1.28
CA GLY A 78 -20.38 -16.24 -2.07
C GLY A 78 -21.52 -15.68 -2.95
N ALA A 79 -21.99 -14.45 -2.69
CA ALA A 79 -23.06 -13.81 -3.46
C ALA A 79 -22.62 -13.28 -4.85
N PHE A 80 -21.34 -13.43 -5.19
CA PHE A 80 -20.77 -12.98 -6.48
C PHE A 80 -20.81 -14.06 -7.59
N ALA A 81 -21.46 -15.19 -7.34
CA ALA A 81 -21.48 -16.35 -8.22
C ALA A 81 -22.73 -16.37 -9.11
N ASP A 82 -22.79 -15.47 -10.09
CA ASP A 82 -23.46 -15.80 -11.36
C ASP A 82 -22.38 -15.88 -12.46
N HIS A 83 -22.05 -17.11 -12.84
CA HIS A 83 -20.91 -17.44 -13.69
C HIS A 83 -21.24 -17.45 -15.18
N ALA A 84 -22.49 -17.16 -15.57
CA ALA A 84 -22.97 -17.36 -16.95
C ALA A 84 -22.26 -16.48 -18.01
N GLN A 85 -21.64 -15.36 -17.61
CA GLN A 85 -21.02 -14.38 -18.52
C GLN A 85 -19.53 -14.10 -18.22
N GLY A 86 -18.93 -14.86 -17.29
CA GLY A 86 -17.58 -14.62 -16.79
C GLY A 86 -17.54 -13.62 -15.62
N HIS A 87 -16.68 -13.90 -14.64
CA HIS A 87 -16.58 -13.10 -13.42
C HIS A 87 -15.64 -11.90 -13.64
N ARG A 88 -16.12 -10.68 -13.36
CA ARG A 88 -15.33 -9.43 -13.32
C ARG A 88 -15.57 -8.78 -11.97
N ASP A 89 -14.50 -8.37 -11.29
CA ASP A 89 -14.63 -7.71 -10.00
C ASP A 89 -15.22 -6.30 -10.18
N GLY A 90 -16.19 -5.93 -9.34
CA GLY A 90 -16.87 -4.65 -9.45
C GLY A 90 -15.93 -3.46 -9.18
N GLY A 91 -14.90 -3.62 -8.35
CA GLY A 91 -13.87 -2.60 -8.16
C GLY A 91 -13.11 -2.31 -9.45
N GLY A 92 -12.85 -3.34 -10.26
CA GLY A 92 -12.18 -3.22 -11.56
C GLY A 92 -13.05 -2.48 -12.57
N GLN A 93 -14.36 -2.70 -12.54
CA GLN A 93 -15.31 -1.94 -13.36
C GLN A 93 -15.27 -0.44 -13.01
N VAL A 94 -15.29 -0.11 -11.71
CA VAL A 94 -15.16 1.28 -11.24
C VAL A 94 -13.83 1.89 -11.68
N ALA A 95 -12.72 1.20 -11.44
CA ALA A 95 -11.39 1.70 -11.81
C ALA A 95 -11.27 1.97 -13.31
N LEU A 96 -11.83 1.09 -14.14
CA LEU A 96 -11.84 1.28 -15.60
C LEU A 96 -12.79 2.39 -16.05
N ALA A 97 -13.93 2.60 -15.38
CA ALA A 97 -14.83 3.71 -15.68
C ALA A 97 -14.15 5.07 -15.39
N ILE A 98 -13.44 5.17 -14.27
CA ILE A 98 -12.66 6.36 -13.90
C ILE A 98 -11.57 6.61 -14.94
N LEU A 99 -10.79 5.59 -15.31
CA LEU A 99 -9.71 5.72 -16.31
C LEU A 99 -10.20 6.07 -17.73
N ARG A 100 -11.45 5.74 -18.07
CA ARG A 100 -12.05 6.08 -19.37
C ARG A 100 -12.61 7.49 -19.41
N CYS A 101 -12.99 8.05 -18.26
CA CYS A 101 -13.52 9.40 -18.19
C CYS A 101 -12.43 10.42 -18.56
N ARG A 102 -12.71 11.27 -19.54
CA ARG A 102 -11.80 12.30 -20.06
C ARG A 102 -11.72 13.53 -19.15
N LYS A 103 -12.53 13.58 -18.09
CA LYS A 103 -12.54 14.68 -17.11
C LYS A 103 -11.65 14.33 -15.93
N PRO A 104 -10.80 15.25 -15.43
CA PRO A 104 -9.98 15.02 -14.24
C PRO A 104 -10.81 14.58 -13.03
N SER A 105 -10.22 13.72 -12.20
CA SER A 105 -10.86 13.09 -11.05
C SER A 105 -10.04 13.25 -9.76
N ILE A 106 -10.72 13.57 -8.65
CA ILE A 106 -10.11 13.78 -7.33
C ILE A 106 -10.77 12.86 -6.31
N ALA A 107 -9.99 11.98 -5.67
CA ALA A 107 -10.41 11.28 -4.48
C ALA A 107 -10.13 12.12 -3.23
N ALA A 108 -11.17 12.72 -2.66
CA ALA A 108 -11.12 13.42 -1.39
C ALA A 108 -11.41 12.43 -0.25
N ILE A 109 -10.36 11.81 0.28
CA ILE A 109 -10.40 10.78 1.33
C ILE A 109 -10.54 11.46 2.69
N ASN A 110 -11.79 11.79 3.05
CA ASN A 110 -12.19 12.52 4.27
C ASN A 110 -12.05 11.71 5.58
N GLY A 111 -11.76 10.41 5.50
CA GLY A 111 -11.68 9.51 6.64
C GLY A 111 -11.16 8.14 6.23
N ASN A 112 -11.30 7.12 7.09
CA ASN A 112 -10.74 5.80 6.83
C ASN A 112 -11.17 5.22 5.47
N ALA A 113 -10.21 4.68 4.73
CA ALA A 113 -10.40 4.03 3.44
C ALA A 113 -9.80 2.63 3.49
N ILE A 114 -10.59 1.58 3.24
CA ILE A 114 -10.19 0.18 3.46
C ILE A 114 -10.60 -0.69 2.26
N GLY A 115 -9.71 -1.58 1.80
CA GLY A 115 -10.00 -2.52 0.70
C GLY A 115 -10.38 -1.79 -0.60
N ILE A 116 -11.52 -2.15 -1.21
CA ILE A 116 -12.09 -1.46 -2.38
C ILE A 116 -12.19 0.06 -2.17
N GLY A 117 -12.44 0.51 -0.93
CA GLY A 117 -12.46 1.92 -0.57
C GLY A 117 -11.15 2.66 -0.83
N VAL A 118 -10.01 1.98 -0.85
CA VAL A 118 -8.72 2.56 -1.28
C VAL A 118 -8.46 2.25 -2.73
N THR A 119 -8.62 0.98 -3.11
CA THR A 119 -8.15 0.47 -4.40
C THR A 119 -8.91 1.07 -5.58
N MET A 120 -10.21 1.40 -5.42
CA MET A 120 -10.96 2.12 -6.46
C MET A 120 -10.36 3.51 -6.74
N THR A 121 -9.84 4.20 -5.71
CA THR A 121 -9.31 5.57 -5.82
C THR A 121 -7.93 5.63 -6.48
N LEU A 122 -7.26 4.49 -6.67
CA LEU A 122 -5.96 4.43 -7.36
C LEU A 122 -6.06 4.85 -8.82
N SER A 123 -7.24 4.74 -9.41
CA SER A 123 -7.54 5.15 -10.78
C SER A 123 -7.80 6.66 -10.93
N CYS A 124 -8.04 7.39 -9.84
CA CYS A 124 -8.24 8.84 -9.90
C CYS A 124 -6.95 9.58 -10.30
N ASP A 125 -7.05 10.82 -10.76
CA ASP A 125 -5.86 11.63 -11.07
C ASP A 125 -5.17 12.10 -9.79
N PHE A 126 -5.96 12.63 -8.84
CA PHE A 126 -5.48 13.15 -7.57
C PHE A 126 -6.13 12.42 -6.38
N ARG A 127 -5.38 12.31 -5.28
CA ARG A 127 -5.87 11.81 -4.00
C ARG A 127 -5.48 12.80 -2.90
N LEU A 128 -6.46 13.32 -2.19
CA LEU A 128 -6.29 14.17 -1.03
C LEU A 128 -6.73 13.39 0.20
N VAL A 129 -5.82 13.14 1.13
CA VAL A 129 -6.07 12.27 2.27
C VAL A 129 -6.09 13.09 3.56
N ALA A 130 -7.18 12.98 4.33
CA ALA A 130 -7.26 13.60 5.64
C ALA A 130 -6.15 13.04 6.55
N GLN A 131 -5.50 13.91 7.33
CA GLN A 131 -4.34 13.55 8.15
C GLN A 131 -4.61 12.37 9.09
N GLU A 132 -5.82 12.29 9.65
CA GLU A 132 -6.23 11.23 10.59
C GLU A 132 -6.82 9.99 9.90
N ALA A 133 -6.90 9.96 8.57
CA ALA A 133 -7.45 8.84 7.84
C ALA A 133 -6.50 7.64 7.85
N LYS A 134 -7.03 6.48 8.21
CA LYS A 134 -6.32 5.20 8.06
C LYS A 134 -6.64 4.57 6.71
N VAL A 135 -5.59 4.23 5.98
CA VAL A 135 -5.65 3.58 4.68
C VAL A 135 -5.16 2.14 4.83
N ALA A 136 -5.95 1.14 4.40
CA ALA A 136 -5.54 -0.26 4.48
C ALA A 136 -5.99 -1.09 3.28
N ILE A 137 -5.16 -2.05 2.89
CA ILE A 137 -5.41 -3.00 1.79
C ILE A 137 -5.36 -4.42 2.37
N PRO A 138 -6.41 -4.89 3.06
CA PRO A 138 -6.32 -6.05 3.94
C PRO A 138 -6.58 -7.40 3.24
N PHE A 139 -6.40 -7.50 1.91
CA PHE A 139 -6.84 -8.66 1.13
C PHE A 139 -6.20 -9.97 1.61
N VAL A 140 -4.89 -9.99 1.86
CA VAL A 140 -4.18 -11.18 2.37
C VAL A 140 -4.71 -11.61 3.73
N GLN A 141 -5.00 -10.65 4.62
CA GLN A 141 -5.56 -10.94 5.95
C GLN A 141 -7.01 -11.47 5.87
N ARG A 142 -7.68 -11.26 4.73
CA ARG A 142 -9.03 -11.76 4.46
C ARG A 142 -9.05 -12.94 3.50
N GLY A 143 -7.88 -13.48 3.11
CA GLY A 143 -7.76 -14.64 2.23
C GLY A 143 -8.20 -14.39 0.79
N ILE A 144 -8.09 -13.14 0.30
CA ILE A 144 -8.55 -12.72 -1.03
C ILE A 144 -7.39 -12.11 -1.83
N ALA A 145 -7.47 -12.21 -3.15
CA ALA A 145 -6.53 -11.59 -4.07
C ALA A 145 -6.77 -10.07 -4.23
N MET A 146 -5.86 -9.39 -4.94
CA MET A 146 -6.01 -7.97 -5.28
C MET A 146 -7.15 -7.75 -6.29
N GLU A 147 -7.86 -6.62 -6.18
CA GLU A 147 -8.99 -6.21 -7.04
C GLU A 147 -8.88 -4.74 -7.48
N ALA A 148 -9.86 -4.20 -8.20
CA ALA A 148 -9.88 -2.79 -8.66
C ALA A 148 -8.64 -2.35 -9.45
N CYS A 149 -8.11 -3.25 -10.29
CA CYS A 149 -6.86 -3.05 -11.04
C CYS A 149 -5.64 -2.71 -10.14
N SER A 150 -5.73 -2.94 -8.82
CA SER A 150 -4.72 -2.48 -7.87
C SER A 150 -3.38 -3.19 -8.02
N SER A 151 -3.35 -4.44 -8.50
CA SER A 151 -2.09 -5.12 -8.84
C SER A 151 -1.29 -4.42 -9.93
N TYR A 152 -1.96 -3.64 -10.79
CA TYR A 152 -1.32 -2.81 -11.82
C TYR A 152 -1.03 -1.40 -11.33
N LEU A 153 -2.01 -0.74 -10.71
CA LEU A 153 -1.95 0.68 -10.33
C LEU A 153 -1.11 0.91 -9.06
N LEU A 154 -1.31 0.08 -8.02
CA LEU A 154 -0.67 0.28 -6.72
C LEU A 154 0.87 0.26 -6.82
N PRO A 155 1.51 -0.74 -7.46
CA PRO A 155 2.96 -0.72 -7.58
C PRO A 155 3.46 0.53 -8.25
N ARG A 156 2.80 1.03 -9.29
CA ARG A 156 3.24 2.23 -10.02
C ARG A 156 3.12 3.52 -9.20
N LEU A 157 2.15 3.59 -8.29
CA LEU A 157 1.95 4.74 -7.42
C LEU A 157 2.92 4.74 -6.23
N VAL A 158 3.26 3.57 -5.68
CA VAL A 158 4.16 3.46 -4.51
C VAL A 158 5.62 3.21 -4.90
N LEU A 159 5.89 2.76 -6.13
CA LEU A 159 7.24 2.49 -6.63
C LEU A 159 8.15 3.71 -6.55
N PRO A 160 7.75 4.95 -6.92
CA PRO A 160 8.61 6.11 -6.77
C PRO A 160 9.06 6.31 -5.32
N GLU A 161 8.16 6.17 -4.35
CA GLU A 161 8.49 6.33 -2.92
C GLU A 161 9.32 5.16 -2.39
N SER A 162 9.03 3.95 -2.88
CA SER A 162 9.80 2.74 -2.57
C SER A 162 11.22 2.83 -3.13
N LEU A 163 11.37 3.38 -4.34
CA LEU A 163 12.66 3.66 -4.97
C LEU A 163 13.42 4.76 -4.22
N LYS A 164 12.75 5.84 -3.79
CA LYS A 164 13.41 6.86 -2.93
C LYS A 164 13.96 6.25 -1.65
N LEU A 165 13.20 5.38 -0.99
CA LEU A 165 13.68 4.66 0.20
C LEU A 165 14.84 3.74 -0.15
N ALA A 166 14.73 2.97 -1.24
CA ALA A 166 15.80 2.09 -1.71
C ALA A 166 17.08 2.85 -2.06
N GLU A 167 16.99 3.99 -2.76
CA GLU A 167 18.11 4.88 -3.07
C GLU A 167 18.74 5.45 -1.81
N LYS A 168 17.91 5.87 -0.83
CA LYS A 168 18.40 6.36 0.46
C LYS A 168 19.18 5.27 1.21
N LEU A 169 18.71 4.03 1.16
CA LEU A 169 19.40 2.87 1.75
C LEU A 169 20.69 2.56 1.00
N ALA A 170 20.67 2.54 -0.34
CA ALA A 170 21.80 2.19 -1.21
C ALA A 170 23.00 3.15 -1.06
N LYS A 171 22.78 4.37 -0.57
CA LYS A 171 23.83 5.36 -0.29
C LYS A 171 24.60 5.13 1.02
N ASN A 172 24.21 4.16 1.85
CA ASN A 172 24.86 3.86 3.14
C ASN A 172 25.97 2.80 3.00
N SER A 173 26.76 2.61 4.07
CA SER A 173 27.80 1.57 4.09
C SER A 173 27.18 0.18 3.93
N SER A 174 27.63 -0.56 2.92
CA SER A 174 27.17 -1.92 2.66
C SER A 174 27.50 -2.85 3.81
N VAL A 175 28.66 -2.67 4.44
CA VAL A 175 29.13 -3.48 5.58
C VAL A 175 28.31 -3.20 6.83
N SER A 176 28.07 -1.93 7.17
CA SER A 176 27.22 -1.58 8.31
C SER A 176 25.78 -2.05 8.13
N MET A 177 25.21 -1.91 6.92
CA MET A 177 23.86 -2.42 6.64
C MET A 177 23.77 -3.94 6.76
N ALA A 178 24.79 -4.68 6.31
CA ALA A 178 24.84 -6.14 6.43
C ALA A 178 24.93 -6.59 7.88
N LEU A 179 25.78 -5.94 8.69
CA LEU A 179 25.90 -6.21 10.12
C LEU A 179 24.61 -5.90 10.88
N PHE A 180 24.01 -4.72 10.64
CA PHE A 180 22.76 -4.32 11.28
C PHE A 180 21.65 -5.33 10.98
N LYS A 181 21.51 -5.74 9.71
CA LYS A 181 20.56 -6.77 9.30
C LYS A 181 20.85 -8.10 10.02
N ALA A 182 22.10 -8.54 10.05
CA ALA A 182 22.45 -9.79 10.70
C ALA A 182 22.20 -9.75 12.21
N GLN A 183 22.54 -8.66 12.91
CA GLN A 183 22.27 -8.49 14.35
C GLN A 183 20.78 -8.56 14.66
N MET A 184 19.93 -7.91 13.85
CA MET A 184 18.48 -8.01 14.02
C MET A 184 17.95 -9.44 13.90
N TRP A 185 18.44 -10.21 12.92
CA TRP A 185 17.88 -11.53 12.60
C TRP A 185 18.60 -12.72 13.23
N ARG A 186 19.81 -12.53 13.77
CA ARG A 186 20.68 -13.55 14.37
C ARG A 186 20.99 -13.17 15.81
N GLN A 187 19.92 -13.10 16.60
CA GLN A 187 19.95 -12.75 18.02
C GLN A 187 20.86 -13.70 18.82
N VAL A 188 21.43 -13.16 19.89
CA VAL A 188 22.23 -13.87 20.90
C VAL A 188 21.40 -14.05 22.18
N HIS A 189 21.94 -14.76 23.17
CA HIS A 189 21.12 -15.30 24.27
C HIS A 189 20.81 -14.30 25.39
N SER A 190 21.55 -13.19 25.45
CA SER A 190 21.40 -12.16 26.50
C SER A 190 21.75 -10.77 25.98
N PRO A 191 21.28 -9.70 26.67
CA PRO A 191 21.75 -8.34 26.41
C PRO A 191 23.27 -8.18 26.55
N GLU A 192 23.90 -8.89 27.48
CA GLU A 192 25.34 -8.90 27.67
C GLU A 192 26.07 -9.49 26.46
N ASP A 193 25.58 -10.62 25.92
CA ASP A 193 26.12 -11.20 24.68
C ASP A 193 25.91 -10.24 23.49
N ALA A 194 24.77 -9.55 23.45
CA ALA A 194 24.47 -8.59 22.39
C ALA A 194 25.45 -7.42 22.45
N HIS A 195 25.70 -6.89 23.65
CA HIS A 195 26.66 -5.82 23.87
C HIS A 195 28.08 -6.23 23.45
N LEU A 196 28.52 -7.44 23.77
CA LEU A 196 29.84 -7.94 23.35
C LEU A 196 29.95 -8.04 21.83
N LEU A 197 28.93 -8.58 21.15
CA LEU A 197 28.88 -8.70 19.70
C LEU A 197 28.82 -7.32 19.01
N GLU A 198 27.93 -6.44 19.49
CA GLU A 198 27.75 -5.09 18.96
C GLU A 198 29.01 -4.24 19.12
N SER A 199 29.70 -4.37 20.26
CA SER A 199 30.97 -3.68 20.50
C SER A 199 32.02 -4.03 19.45
N GLN A 200 32.13 -5.32 19.08
CA GLN A 200 33.02 -5.76 18.00
C GLN A 200 32.57 -5.20 16.64
N GLY A 201 31.27 -5.23 16.35
CA GLY A 201 30.71 -4.67 15.11
C GLY A 201 30.95 -3.17 14.97
N ILE A 202 30.77 -2.40 16.05
CA ILE A 202 31.08 -0.97 16.09
C ILE A 202 32.57 -0.75 15.84
N TRP A 203 33.45 -1.48 16.53
CA TRP A 203 34.89 -1.34 16.38
C TRP A 203 35.36 -1.57 14.94
N GLU A 204 34.94 -2.67 14.32
CA GLU A 204 35.35 -3.01 12.96
C GLU A 204 34.79 -2.03 11.92
N THR A 205 33.50 -1.67 12.03
CA THR A 205 32.90 -0.71 11.10
C THR A 205 33.43 0.71 11.27
N ALA A 206 33.77 1.11 12.49
CA ALA A 206 34.39 2.41 12.76
C ALA A 206 35.74 2.56 12.06
N ARG A 207 36.57 1.50 12.09
CA ARG A 207 37.88 1.46 11.43
C ARG A 207 37.78 1.39 9.91
N LEU A 208 36.72 0.77 9.39
CA LEU A 208 36.53 0.60 7.95
C LEU A 208 35.94 1.85 7.29
N ASP A 209 34.72 2.22 7.68
CA ASP A 209 33.92 3.26 7.04
C ASP A 209 33.50 4.39 8.01
N GLY A 210 33.64 4.20 9.32
CA GLY A 210 33.16 5.15 10.32
C GLY A 210 33.83 6.52 10.25
N GLY A 211 35.13 6.57 9.93
CA GLY A 211 35.84 7.82 9.70
C GLY A 211 35.24 8.64 8.55
N GLU A 212 34.91 8.00 7.43
CA GLU A 212 34.24 8.66 6.30
C GLU A 212 32.81 9.08 6.65
N GLY A 213 32.08 8.27 7.42
CA GLY A 213 30.76 8.64 7.95
C GLY A 213 30.81 9.91 8.80
N ALA A 214 31.79 10.02 9.71
CA ALA A 214 31.98 11.20 10.54
C ALA A 214 32.42 12.43 9.73
N ASN A 215 33.41 12.27 8.85
CA ASN A 215 33.94 13.37 8.05
C ASN A 215 32.90 13.94 7.07
N SER A 216 32.19 13.07 6.35
CA SER A 216 31.14 13.50 5.41
C SER A 216 30.00 14.26 6.08
N PHE A 217 29.64 13.87 7.32
CA PHE A 217 28.67 14.58 8.13
C PHE A 217 29.16 15.99 8.49
N LEU A 218 30.40 16.13 9.00
CA LEU A 218 31.00 17.42 9.35
C LEU A 218 31.16 18.33 8.12
N GLU A 219 31.51 17.74 6.98
CA GLU A 219 31.70 18.42 5.69
C GLU A 219 30.39 18.67 4.93
N LYS A 220 29.24 18.21 5.46
CA LYS A 220 27.91 18.31 4.85
C LYS A 220 27.85 17.81 3.40
N ARG A 221 28.53 16.71 3.11
CA ARG A 221 28.54 16.06 1.80
C ARG A 221 28.05 14.63 1.87
N GLN A 222 27.74 14.05 0.70
CA GLN A 222 27.44 12.63 0.62
C GLN A 222 28.67 11.80 1.00
N ALA A 223 28.47 10.80 1.86
CA ALA A 223 29.49 9.84 2.25
C ALA A 223 29.88 8.93 1.06
N ARG A 224 31.16 8.57 0.99
CA ARG A 224 31.77 7.69 -0.01
C ARG A 224 32.35 6.44 0.67
N PHE A 225 31.46 5.57 1.12
CA PHE A 225 31.84 4.31 1.76
C PHE A 225 32.63 3.39 0.83
N GLN A 226 33.71 2.81 1.34
CA GLN A 226 34.61 1.94 0.58
C GLN A 226 34.51 0.48 1.03
N GLY A 227 33.89 0.21 2.19
CA GLY A 227 33.69 -1.13 2.71
C GLY A 227 32.95 -2.04 1.74
N LYS A 228 33.48 -3.25 1.54
CA LYS A 228 32.95 -4.28 0.63
C LYS A 228 32.44 -5.47 1.43
N MET A 229 31.52 -6.24 0.86
CA MET A 229 30.98 -7.43 1.53
C MET A 229 32.06 -8.43 1.98
N LYS A 230 33.14 -8.59 1.20
CA LYS A 230 34.29 -9.44 1.57
C LYS A 230 35.08 -8.96 2.79
N ASP A 231 34.88 -7.72 3.22
CA ASP A 231 35.54 -7.21 4.43
C ASP A 231 34.91 -7.79 5.69
N LEU A 232 33.65 -8.26 5.62
CA LEU A 232 33.01 -9.00 6.70
C LEU A 232 33.80 -10.28 7.06
N ASP A 233 34.39 -10.96 6.07
CA ASP A 233 35.18 -12.19 6.29
C ASP A 233 36.47 -11.94 7.09
N LYS A 234 36.86 -10.67 7.28
CA LYS A 234 38.00 -10.28 8.12
C LYS A 234 37.59 -10.08 9.58
N PHE A 235 36.30 -9.95 9.86
CA PHE A 235 35.81 -9.73 11.21
C PHE A 235 35.83 -11.05 11.95
N ALA A 236 36.59 -11.12 13.05
CA ALA A 236 36.83 -12.37 13.78
C ALA A 236 35.52 -13.06 14.26
N PHE A 237 34.46 -12.28 14.43
CA PHE A 237 33.15 -12.75 14.87
C PHE A 237 32.20 -13.05 13.71
N TRP A 238 32.58 -12.88 12.44
CA TRP A 238 31.67 -13.05 11.30
C TRP A 238 31.87 -14.40 10.59
N PRO A 239 30.79 -15.18 10.35
CA PRO A 239 29.48 -15.09 10.99
C PRO A 239 29.52 -15.64 12.43
N TRP A 240 28.83 -14.99 13.37
CA TRP A 240 28.76 -15.46 14.77
C TRP A 240 27.69 -16.54 14.96
N TRP A 241 26.91 -16.81 13.91
CA TRP A 241 25.88 -17.84 13.89
C TRP A 241 26.29 -19.00 13.02
N ARG A 242 25.72 -20.17 13.31
CA ARG A 242 25.82 -21.33 12.44
C ARG A 242 24.68 -21.31 11.43
N GLN A 243 25.00 -21.15 10.14
CA GLN A 243 23.98 -21.22 9.09
C GLN A 243 23.47 -22.66 8.96
N ALA A 244 22.16 -22.85 9.13
CA ALA A 244 21.52 -24.13 8.83
C ALA A 244 21.37 -24.27 7.31
N ASP A 245 21.73 -25.45 6.79
CA ASP A 245 21.40 -25.83 5.43
C ASP A 245 19.94 -26.28 5.37
N VAL A 246 19.11 -25.47 4.72
CA VAL A 246 17.66 -25.70 4.60
C VAL A 246 17.31 -26.70 3.48
N ASN A 247 18.27 -27.09 2.64
CA ASN A 247 18.07 -28.02 1.54
C ASN A 247 18.31 -29.49 1.96
N LEU A 248 18.96 -29.72 3.11
CA LEU A 248 19.23 -31.07 3.62
C LEU A 248 18.01 -31.77 4.25
N TYR A 249 16.86 -31.09 4.35
CA TYR A 249 15.67 -31.64 5.00
C TYR A 249 14.52 -31.75 3.99
N GLY A 250 14.02 -32.98 3.77
CA GLY A 250 12.81 -33.23 2.99
C GLY A 250 11.54 -32.66 3.65
N ARG A 251 10.37 -32.88 3.05
CA ARG A 251 9.09 -32.52 3.68
C ARG A 251 8.65 -33.61 4.67
N GLY A 252 8.04 -33.23 5.79
CA GLY A 252 7.37 -34.18 6.69
C GLY A 252 7.73 -34.06 8.18
N PRO A 253 7.23 -34.98 9.03
CA PRO A 253 7.39 -34.94 10.49
C PRO A 253 8.85 -34.96 10.96
N GLU A 254 9.75 -35.57 10.21
CA GLU A 254 11.18 -35.65 10.52
C GLU A 254 11.89 -34.29 10.35
N ALA A 255 11.51 -33.51 9.33
CA ALA A 255 12.01 -32.14 9.15
C ALA A 255 11.52 -31.20 10.26
N LEU A 256 10.28 -31.38 10.73
CA LEU A 256 9.76 -30.69 11.91
C LEU A 256 10.50 -31.07 13.20
N ARG A 257 10.92 -32.34 13.34
CA ARG A 257 11.70 -32.82 14.49
C ARG A 257 13.12 -32.24 14.48
N ALA A 258 13.79 -32.27 13.33
CA ALA A 258 15.12 -31.67 13.15
C ALA A 258 15.11 -30.13 13.35
N ALA A 259 14.05 -29.45 12.89
CA ALA A 259 13.86 -28.02 13.14
C ALA A 259 13.67 -27.72 14.63
N LYS A 260 12.91 -28.54 15.36
CA LYS A 260 12.69 -28.39 16.81
C LYS A 260 13.93 -28.66 17.65
N GLU A 261 14.75 -29.64 17.27
CA GLU A 261 16.00 -29.95 17.97
C GLU A 261 17.03 -28.82 17.86
N LYS A 262 17.08 -28.11 16.71
CA LYS A 262 17.93 -26.93 16.51
C LYS A 262 17.30 -25.61 16.95
N SER A 263 15.98 -25.55 17.10
CA SER A 263 15.24 -24.39 17.63
C SER A 263 15.30 -24.26 19.14
N LYS A 264 16.05 -25.13 19.85
CA LYS A 264 16.42 -24.90 21.25
C LYS A 264 17.52 -23.81 21.36
N LEU A 265 17.26 -22.69 20.70
CA LEU A 265 17.90 -21.39 20.95
C LEU A 265 17.21 -20.74 22.14
#